data_AF-A0AAV1M4F4-F1
#
_entry.id   AF-A0AAV1M4F4-F1
#
_cell.length_a   1.000
_cell.length_b   1.000
_cell.length_c   1.000
_cell.angle_alpha   90.00
_cell.angle_beta   90.00
_cell.angle_gamma   90.00
#
_symmetry.space_group_name_H-M   'P 1'
#
loop_
_entity.id
_entity.type
_entity.pdbx_description
1 polymer ?
#
loop_
_entity_poly.entity_id
_entity_poly.type
_entity_poly.pdbx_seq_one_letter_code
_entity_poly.pdbx_strand_id
1 'polypeptide(L)'
;MIILLGLLLGVLYCIHILVQDYQAVTAPRLLRLLFKRDVSSHQHDRPNVRWRKILMYDRIQCARFLYCELGTRPLDEEIRRGFILMLSLEPREEDRSSLDIFKQAYEYGQHSHGGDNYCSKNYPMCPFQSSLLIDLIKYLLRHHYAIE
;
A
#
# COMPACT_ATOMS: atom_id res chain seq x y z
N MET A 1 -8.56 18.94 -17.39
CA MET A 1 -7.28 19.02 -16.65
C MET A 1 -7.48 18.98 -15.13
N ILE A 2 -8.40 19.76 -14.55
CA ILE A 2 -8.64 19.81 -13.09
C ILE A 2 -9.08 18.44 -12.50
N ILE A 3 -9.95 17.70 -13.18
CA ILE A 3 -10.40 16.37 -12.73
C ILE A 3 -9.22 15.38 -12.68
N LEU A 4 -8.39 15.35 -13.72
CA LEU A 4 -7.23 14.45 -13.79
C LEU A 4 -6.21 14.77 -12.69
N LEU A 5 -6.00 16.06 -12.41
CA LEU A 5 -5.13 16.53 -11.32
C LEU A 5 -5.66 16.06 -9.96
N GLY A 6 -6.96 16.19 -9.71
CA GLY A 6 -7.58 15.72 -8.47
C GLY A 6 -7.45 14.21 -8.28
N LEU A 7 -7.62 13.43 -9.36
CA LEU A 7 -7.43 11.98 -9.32
C LEU A 7 -5.97 11.60 -9.04
N LEU A 8 -5.02 12.30 -9.65
CA LEU A 8 -3.59 12.10 -9.41
C LEU A 8 -3.23 12.37 -7.95
N LEU A 9 -3.72 13.47 -7.37
CA LEU A 9 -3.50 13.81 -5.96
C LEU A 9 -4.09 12.76 -5.02
N GLY A 10 -5.30 12.26 -5.32
CA GLY A 10 -5.92 11.19 -4.52
C GLY A 10 -5.12 9.89 -4.54
N VAL A 11 -4.60 9.50 -5.71
CA VAL A 11 -3.75 8.31 -5.86
C VAL A 11 -2.43 8.48 -5.14
N LEU A 12 -1.77 9.64 -5.31
CA LEU A 12 -0.54 9.96 -4.60
C LEU A 12 -0.74 9.94 -3.08
N TYR A 13 -1.87 10.45 -2.58
CA TYR A 13 -2.18 10.41 -1.15
C TYR A 13 -2.39 8.98 -0.64
N CYS A 14 -3.09 8.14 -1.42
CA CYS A 14 -3.28 6.74 -1.08
C CYS A 14 -1.95 5.96 -1.04
N ILE A 15 -1.11 6.15 -2.06
CA ILE A 15 0.24 5.56 -2.12
C ILE A 15 1.12 6.09 -0.98
N HIS A 16 1.02 7.37 -0.65
CA HIS A 16 1.76 7.95 0.47
C HIS A 16 1.40 7.29 1.81
N ILE A 17 0.10 7.05 2.08
CA ILE A 17 -0.32 6.31 3.28
C ILE A 17 0.23 4.89 3.27
N LEU A 18 0.16 4.20 2.12
CA LEU A 18 0.71 2.85 1.95
C LEU A 18 2.20 2.80 2.24
N VAL A 19 2.97 3.79 1.77
CA VAL A 19 4.41 3.90 2.00
C VAL A 19 4.73 4.18 3.48
N GLN A 20 3.99 5.08 4.12
CA GLN A 20 4.15 5.34 5.56
C GLN A 20 3.92 4.08 6.39
N ASP A 21 2.84 3.35 6.12
CA ASP A 21 2.51 2.12 6.85
C ASP A 21 3.53 1.01 6.53
N TYR A 22 3.99 0.90 5.27
CA TYR A 22 5.06 -0.02 4.88
C TYR A 22 6.35 0.25 5.66
N GLN A 23 6.78 1.51 5.76
CA GLN A 23 7.99 1.88 6.51
C GLN A 23 7.83 1.64 8.00
N ALA A 24 6.66 1.95 8.56
CA ALA A 24 6.36 1.64 9.95
C ALA A 24 6.52 0.15 10.23
N VAL A 25 6.09 -0.72 9.30
CA VAL A 25 6.19 -2.19 9.41
C VAL A 25 7.61 -2.70 9.19
N THR A 26 8.32 -2.20 8.18
CA THR A 26 9.59 -2.76 7.69
C THR A 26 10.85 -2.07 8.24
N ALA A 27 10.71 -0.95 8.96
CA ALA A 27 11.86 -0.24 9.53
C ALA A 27 12.67 -1.16 10.48
N PRO A 28 14.02 -1.15 10.37
CA PRO A 28 14.89 -1.83 11.32
C PRO A 28 14.60 -1.36 12.75
N ARG A 29 14.50 -2.30 13.70
CA ARG A 29 14.21 -2.01 15.12
C ARG A 29 15.15 -0.94 15.73
N LEU A 30 16.38 -0.84 15.23
CA LEU A 30 17.37 0.16 15.67
C LEU A 30 16.97 1.60 15.28
N LEU A 31 16.40 1.81 14.10
CA LEU A 31 15.97 3.14 13.64
C LEU A 31 14.70 3.60 14.33
N ARG A 32 13.78 2.69 14.71
CA ARG A 32 12.60 3.03 15.53
C ARG A 32 12.95 3.65 16.89
N LEU A 33 14.12 3.33 17.46
CA LEU A 33 14.59 3.91 18.72
C LEU A 33 15.20 5.31 18.52
N LEU A 34 15.79 5.59 17.35
CA LEU A 34 16.44 6.87 17.05
C LEU A 34 15.44 7.96 16.60
N PHE A 35 14.32 7.58 15.99
CA PHE A 35 13.23 8.51 15.61
C PHE A 35 12.21 8.76 16.73
N LYS A 36 12.52 8.37 17.98
CA LYS A 36 11.70 8.62 19.16
C LYS A 36 12.07 9.95 19.83
N ARG A 37 11.92 11.08 19.13
CA ARG A 37 11.83 12.39 19.77
C ARG A 37 10.61 13.12 19.21
N ASP A 38 9.65 13.31 20.11
CA ASP A 38 8.45 14.15 19.99
C ASP A 38 7.24 13.60 19.22
N VAL A 39 6.70 12.46 19.71
CA VAL A 39 5.24 12.25 19.72
C VAL A 39 4.86 11.72 21.10
N SER A 40 4.25 12.58 21.92
CA SER A 40 3.66 12.24 23.21
C SER A 40 2.51 11.22 23.02
N SER A 41 2.56 10.15 23.83
CA SER A 41 1.50 9.13 24.04
C SER A 41 1.02 8.41 22.77
N HIS A 42 1.35 7.15 22.52
CA HIS A 42 0.83 5.99 23.23
C HIS A 42 1.60 4.72 22.82
N GLN A 43 1.89 3.88 23.83
CA GLN A 43 2.02 2.42 23.79
C GLN A 43 3.05 1.74 22.88
N HIS A 44 3.52 0.60 23.37
CA HIS A 44 4.17 -0.48 22.63
C HIS A 44 3.23 -1.07 21.57
N ASP A 45 2.74 -0.26 20.64
CA ASP A 45 1.82 -0.71 19.60
C ASP A 45 2.59 -1.54 18.57
N ARG A 46 2.11 -2.77 18.38
CA ARG A 46 2.47 -3.57 17.21
C ARG A 46 2.18 -2.73 15.97
N PRO A 47 3.06 -2.77 14.95
CA PRO A 47 2.82 -2.03 13.72
C PRO A 47 1.47 -2.50 13.14
N ASN A 48 0.60 -1.54 12.84
CA ASN A 48 -0.71 -1.77 12.24
C ASN A 48 -0.81 -0.97 10.94
N VAL A 49 -1.71 -1.39 10.07
CA VAL A 49 -1.94 -0.78 8.76
C VAL A 49 -3.34 -0.23 8.75
N ARG A 50 -3.49 1.03 8.33
CA ARG A 50 -4.75 1.79 8.38
C ARG A 50 -5.61 1.46 7.16
N TRP A 51 -6.00 0.19 7.02
CA TRP A 51 -6.70 -0.34 5.85
C TRP A 51 -7.98 0.41 5.52
N ARG A 52 -8.77 0.81 6.52
CA ARG A 52 -9.98 1.61 6.33
C ARG A 52 -9.67 2.95 5.70
N LYS A 53 -8.58 3.59 6.13
CA LYS A 53 -8.14 4.86 5.56
C LYS A 53 -7.68 4.66 4.12
N ILE A 54 -6.84 3.65 3.85
CA ILE A 54 -6.37 3.33 2.50
C ILE A 54 -7.56 3.11 1.56
N LEU A 55 -8.53 2.28 1.97
CA LEU A 55 -9.73 1.99 1.18
C LEU A 55 -10.60 3.24 0.94
N MET A 56 -10.75 4.10 1.94
CA MET A 56 -11.50 5.35 1.83
C MET A 56 -10.92 6.27 0.74
N TYR A 57 -9.60 6.32 0.59
CA TYR A 57 -8.92 7.12 -0.43
C TYR A 57 -8.71 6.37 -1.76
N ASP A 58 -8.91 5.06 -1.81
CA ASP A 58 -8.81 4.22 -3.01
C ASP A 58 -10.05 4.31 -3.92
N ARG A 59 -10.46 5.55 -4.25
CA ARG A 59 -11.69 5.83 -5.03
C ARG A 59 -11.62 5.31 -6.46
N ILE A 60 -10.42 5.29 -7.03
CA ILE A 60 -10.17 4.76 -8.38
C ILE A 60 -9.47 3.40 -8.38
N GLN A 61 -9.56 2.66 -7.27
CA GLN A 61 -9.16 1.25 -7.19
C GLN A 61 -7.66 0.96 -7.38
N CYS A 62 -6.78 1.96 -7.44
CA CYS A 62 -5.35 1.76 -7.68
C CYS A 62 -4.62 1.02 -6.56
N ALA A 63 -5.03 1.17 -5.30
CA ALA A 63 -4.44 0.39 -4.21
C ALA A 63 -4.87 -1.08 -4.32
N ARG A 64 -6.15 -1.35 -4.59
CA ARG A 64 -6.62 -2.73 -4.81
C ARG A 64 -6.02 -3.36 -6.06
N PHE A 65 -5.91 -2.59 -7.15
CA PHE A 65 -5.21 -3.00 -8.37
C PHE A 65 -3.76 -3.40 -8.08
N LEU A 66 -3.03 -2.57 -7.31
CA LEU A 66 -1.67 -2.88 -6.87
C LEU A 66 -1.61 -4.19 -6.09
N TYR A 67 -2.49 -4.39 -5.11
CA TYR A 67 -2.51 -5.64 -4.33
C TYR A 67 -2.83 -6.87 -5.17
N CYS A 68 -3.71 -6.74 -6.17
CA CYS A 68 -3.93 -7.80 -7.14
C CYS A 68 -2.68 -8.10 -7.95
N GLU A 69 -1.99 -7.07 -8.46
CA GLU A 69 -0.77 -7.23 -9.24
C GLU A 69 0.38 -7.85 -8.43
N LEU A 70 0.45 -7.58 -7.12
CA LEU A 70 1.39 -8.25 -6.21
C LEU A 70 1.15 -9.77 -6.11
N GLY A 71 -0.05 -10.24 -6.40
CA GLY A 71 -0.43 -11.66 -6.40
C GLY A 71 -0.11 -12.42 -7.69
N THR A 72 0.15 -11.74 -8.82
CA THR A 72 0.29 -12.40 -10.14
C THR A 72 1.70 -12.93 -10.40
N ARG A 73 2.73 -12.08 -10.35
CA ARG A 73 4.14 -12.38 -10.71
C ARG A 73 5.12 -11.48 -9.92
N PRO A 74 6.44 -11.74 -9.95
CA PRO A 74 7.42 -10.91 -9.27
C PRO A 74 7.56 -9.53 -9.93
N LEU A 75 7.08 -8.48 -9.26
CA LEU A 75 7.26 -7.08 -9.69
C LEU A 75 8.52 -6.43 -9.06
N ASP A 76 8.85 -6.81 -7.81
CA ASP A 76 10.05 -6.45 -7.04
C ASP A 76 10.06 -7.29 -5.76
N GLU A 77 11.12 -8.04 -5.42
CA GLU A 77 11.05 -9.01 -4.32
C GLU A 77 10.92 -8.39 -2.93
N GLU A 78 11.61 -7.28 -2.66
CA GLU A 78 11.65 -6.69 -1.32
C GLU A 78 10.36 -5.93 -1.03
N ILE A 79 9.97 -5.04 -1.95
CA ILE A 79 8.75 -4.24 -1.81
C ILE A 79 7.52 -5.17 -1.77
N ARG A 80 7.50 -6.20 -2.62
CA ARG A 80 6.43 -7.21 -2.59
C ARG A 80 6.36 -7.92 -1.24
N ARG A 81 7.50 -8.37 -0.70
CA ARG A 81 7.53 -9.05 0.61
C ARG A 81 6.98 -8.15 1.72
N GLY A 82 7.34 -6.87 1.73
CA GLY A 82 6.84 -5.95 2.76
C GLY A 82 5.33 -5.65 2.63
N PHE A 83 4.79 -5.50 1.41
CA PHE A 83 3.34 -5.37 1.23
C PHE A 83 2.57 -6.66 1.55
N ILE A 84 3.13 -7.83 1.25
CA ILE A 84 2.54 -9.11 1.68
C ILE A 84 2.56 -9.23 3.22
N LEU A 85 3.66 -8.82 3.86
CA LEU A 85 3.75 -8.80 5.32
C LEU A 85 2.64 -7.92 5.92
N MET A 86 2.35 -6.76 5.33
CA MET A 86 1.26 -5.89 5.76
C MET A 86 -0.08 -6.62 5.84
N LEU A 87 -0.41 -7.48 4.87
CA LEU A 87 -1.66 -8.27 4.85
C LEU A 87 -1.77 -9.30 5.99
N SER A 88 -0.64 -9.68 6.58
CA SER A 88 -0.56 -10.69 7.65
C SER A 88 -0.60 -10.08 9.06
N LEU A 89 -0.55 -8.76 9.19
CA LEU A 89 -0.60 -8.08 10.49
C LEU A 89 -2.00 -8.13 11.08
N GLU A 90 -2.09 -8.29 12.40
CA GLU A 90 -3.37 -8.20 13.11
C GLU A 90 -3.95 -6.78 12.93
N PRO A 91 -5.12 -6.64 12.29
CA PRO A 91 -5.73 -5.33 12.08
C PRO A 91 -6.36 -4.81 13.38
N ARG A 92 -6.57 -3.50 13.46
CA ARG A 92 -7.51 -2.94 14.42
C ARG A 92 -8.93 -3.33 14.04
N GLU A 93 -9.86 -3.29 14.99
CA GLU A 93 -11.27 -3.67 14.74
C GLU A 93 -11.89 -2.86 13.59
N GLU A 94 -11.58 -1.56 13.49
CA GLU A 94 -12.05 -0.69 12.42
C GLU A 94 -11.50 -1.04 11.03
N ASP A 95 -10.40 -1.79 10.96
CA ASP A 95 -9.67 -2.12 9.74
C ASP A 95 -9.96 -3.53 9.23
N ARG A 96 -10.57 -4.42 10.05
CA ARG A 96 -10.82 -5.84 9.70
C ARG A 96 -11.50 -6.02 8.34
N SER A 97 -12.65 -5.37 8.14
CA SER A 97 -13.41 -5.48 6.89
C SER A 97 -12.67 -4.89 5.68
N SER A 98 -11.85 -3.88 5.91
CA SER A 98 -11.06 -3.25 4.84
C SER A 98 -9.86 -4.12 4.47
N LEU A 99 -9.22 -4.77 5.45
CA LEU A 99 -8.17 -5.76 5.19
C LEU A 99 -8.68 -6.90 4.32
N ASP A 100 -9.86 -7.43 4.59
CA ASP A 100 -10.44 -8.53 3.80
C ASP A 100 -10.60 -8.18 2.32
N ILE A 101 -10.91 -6.91 2.00
CA ILE A 101 -10.99 -6.42 0.62
C ILE A 101 -9.61 -6.45 -0.06
N PHE A 102 -8.54 -6.09 0.66
CA PHE A 102 -7.17 -6.14 0.12
C PHE A 102 -6.63 -7.57 0.03
N LYS A 103 -6.99 -8.46 0.96
CA LYS A 103 -6.70 -9.89 0.86
C LYS A 103 -7.35 -10.51 -0.37
N GLN A 104 -8.64 -10.26 -0.59
CA GLN A 104 -9.34 -10.71 -1.79
C GLN A 104 -8.68 -10.17 -3.06
N ALA A 105 -8.26 -8.90 -3.08
CA ALA A 105 -7.53 -8.34 -4.21
C ALA A 105 -6.26 -9.12 -4.52
N TYR A 106 -5.45 -9.40 -3.49
CA TYR A 106 -4.23 -10.20 -3.62
C TYR A 106 -4.51 -11.63 -4.08
N GLU A 107 -5.51 -12.29 -3.49
CA GLU A 107 -5.95 -13.64 -3.87
C GLU A 107 -6.41 -13.70 -5.33
N TYR A 108 -7.13 -12.69 -5.83
CA TYR A 108 -7.48 -12.61 -7.26
C TYR A 108 -6.24 -12.64 -8.16
N GLY A 109 -5.18 -11.94 -7.77
CA GLY A 109 -3.89 -12.00 -8.45
C GLY A 109 -3.31 -13.40 -8.51
N GLN A 110 -3.35 -14.13 -7.38
CA GLN A 110 -2.81 -15.49 -7.28
C GLN A 110 -3.54 -16.49 -8.19
N HIS A 111 -4.86 -16.32 -8.38
CA HIS A 111 -5.68 -17.20 -9.22
C HIS A 111 -5.66 -16.82 -10.72
N SER A 112 -4.96 -15.75 -11.11
CA SER A 112 -4.95 -15.25 -12.49
C SER A 112 -4.26 -16.16 -13.51
N HIS A 113 -3.58 -17.23 -13.06
CA HIS A 113 -2.79 -18.15 -13.88
C HIS A 113 -1.83 -17.46 -14.88
N GLY A 114 -1.39 -16.23 -14.57
CA GLY A 114 -0.51 -15.46 -15.45
C GLY A 114 -1.18 -14.88 -16.69
N GLY A 115 -2.51 -14.75 -16.69
CA GLY A 115 -3.26 -14.05 -17.73
C GLY A 115 -3.01 -12.56 -17.69
N ASP A 116 -2.41 -12.03 -18.76
CA ASP A 116 -2.18 -10.60 -18.93
C ASP A 116 -3.53 -9.85 -18.82
N ASN A 117 -3.58 -8.80 -18.00
CA ASN A 117 -4.74 -7.94 -17.70
C ASN A 117 -5.83 -8.49 -16.76
N TYR A 118 -5.59 -9.56 -16.00
CA TYR A 118 -6.60 -10.05 -15.04
C TYR A 118 -6.97 -9.01 -13.96
N CYS A 119 -5.97 -8.36 -13.36
CA CYS A 119 -6.21 -7.33 -12.34
C CYS A 119 -6.82 -6.05 -12.92
N SER A 120 -6.42 -5.66 -14.13
CA SER A 120 -7.02 -4.51 -14.82
C SER A 120 -8.51 -4.72 -15.13
N LYS A 121 -8.95 -5.96 -15.36
CA LYS A 121 -10.38 -6.29 -15.55
C LYS A 121 -11.18 -6.18 -14.25
N ASN A 122 -10.59 -6.56 -13.11
CA ASN A 122 -11.25 -6.52 -11.81
C ASN A 122 -11.18 -5.14 -11.14
N TYR A 123 -10.20 -4.31 -11.52
CA TYR A 123 -9.99 -2.95 -11.01
C TYR A 123 -9.85 -1.93 -12.15
N PRO A 124 -10.89 -1.79 -13.01
CA PRO A 124 -10.81 -1.03 -14.26
C PRO A 124 -10.73 0.50 -14.06
N MET A 125 -10.99 1.00 -12.85
CA MET A 125 -10.94 2.44 -12.59
C MET A 125 -9.50 2.95 -12.41
N CYS A 126 -8.52 2.07 -12.19
CA CYS A 126 -7.14 2.52 -12.06
C CYS A 126 -6.54 2.77 -13.45
N PRO A 127 -6.18 4.01 -13.80
CA PRO A 127 -5.66 4.32 -15.12
C PRO A 127 -4.14 4.05 -15.25
N PHE A 128 -3.50 3.58 -14.18
CA PHE A 128 -2.06 3.43 -14.09
C PHE A 128 -1.64 1.96 -14.21
N GLN A 129 -0.47 1.74 -14.81
CA GLN A 129 0.18 0.43 -14.82
C GLN A 129 0.79 0.13 -13.44
N SER A 130 0.89 -1.16 -13.11
CA SER A 130 1.47 -1.61 -11.84
C SER A 130 2.94 -1.22 -11.70
N SER A 131 3.71 -1.27 -12.79
CA SER A 131 5.10 -0.78 -12.87
C SER A 131 5.22 0.66 -12.37
N LEU A 132 4.38 1.57 -12.89
CA LEU A 132 4.37 2.97 -12.47
C LEU A 132 4.03 3.15 -10.99
N LEU A 133 3.06 2.39 -10.47
CA LEU A 133 2.69 2.45 -9.05
C LEU A 133 3.86 2.00 -8.16
N ILE A 134 4.57 0.94 -8.56
CA ILE A 134 5.77 0.45 -7.87
C ILE A 134 6.91 1.48 -7.96
N ASP A 135 7.11 2.12 -9.12
CA ASP A 135 8.12 3.16 -9.28
C ASP A 135 7.84 4.39 -8.40
N LEU A 136 6.57 4.78 -8.28
CA LEU A 136 6.15 5.82 -7.34
C LEU A 136 6.42 5.43 -5.89
N ILE A 137 6.13 4.18 -5.51
CA ILE A 137 6.44 3.66 -4.16
C ILE A 137 7.95 3.72 -3.92
N LYS A 138 8.77 3.25 -4.86
CA LYS A 138 10.23 3.32 -4.78
C LYS A 138 10.72 4.75 -4.64
N TYR A 139 10.17 5.67 -5.43
CA TYR A 139 10.49 7.08 -5.35
C TYR A 139 10.17 7.64 -3.95
N LEU A 140 8.95 7.41 -3.45
CA LEU A 140 8.56 7.89 -2.12
C LEU A 140 9.41 7.25 -1.01
N LEU A 141 9.71 5.96 -1.07
CA LEU A 141 10.58 5.29 -0.10
C LEU A 141 11.99 5.88 -0.07
N ARG A 142 12.53 6.27 -1.23
CA ARG A 142 13.86 6.91 -1.33
C ARG A 142 13.85 8.36 -0.84
N HIS A 143 12.79 9.12 -1.12
CA HIS A 143 12.73 10.55 -0.86
C HIS A 143 12.05 10.95 0.46
N HIS A 144 11.29 10.06 1.11
CA HIS A 144 10.78 10.30 2.47
C HIS A 144 11.86 10.27 3.56
N TYR A 145 13.13 10.10 3.21
CA TYR A 145 14.29 10.36 4.09
C TYR A 145 14.76 11.83 4.09
N ALA A 146 14.07 12.75 3.41
CA ALA A 146 14.52 14.14 3.21
C ALA A 146 13.47 15.23 3.49
N ILE A 147 12.52 15.01 4.41
CA ILE A 147 11.64 16.08 4.88
C ILE A 147 11.81 16.21 6.39
N GLU A 148 12.33 17.37 6.77
CA GLU A 148 12.57 17.90 8.12
C GLU A 148 11.34 17.83 9.04
#